data_AF-A0A2U1EWL7-F1
#
_entry.id   AF-A0A2U1EWL7-F1
#
_cell.length_a   1.000
_cell.length_b   1.000
_cell.length_c   1.000
_cell.angle_alpha   90.00
_cell.angle_beta   90.00
_cell.angle_gamma   90.00
#
_symmetry.space_group_name_H-M   'P 1'
#
loop_
_entity.id
_entity.type
_entity.pdbx_description
1 polymer ?
#
loop_
_entity_poly.entity_id
_entity_poly.type
_entity_poly.pdbx_seq_one_letter_code
_entity_poly.pdbx_strand_id
1 'polypeptide(L)' 'AVGLACGIRTPLGYHVGRHSFGTLTLEAGIPMESIAKMMGHSSIASTQIYAQITDQKIAMDMDKLIQQRNM' A
#
# COMPACT_ATOMS: atom_id res chain seq x y z
N ALA A 1 16.33 -14.52 -12.61
CA ALA A 1 15.85 -15.88 -12.92
C ALA A 1 14.35 -16.05 -12.61
N VAL A 2 13.88 -15.79 -11.38
CA VAL A 2 12.44 -15.90 -11.02
C VAL A 2 11.51 -14.89 -11.69
N GLY A 3 11.86 -13.59 -11.69
CA GLY A 3 10.96 -12.56 -12.26
C GLY A 3 10.59 -12.79 -13.72
N LEU A 4 11.61 -13.10 -14.54
CA LEU A 4 11.41 -13.43 -15.96
C LEU A 4 10.59 -14.71 -16.16
N ALA A 5 10.78 -15.72 -15.32
CA ALA A 5 9.98 -16.95 -15.37
C ALA A 5 8.50 -16.70 -15.04
N CYS A 6 8.19 -15.69 -14.23
CA CYS A 6 6.84 -15.24 -13.93
C CYS A 6 6.30 -14.18 -14.92
N GLY A 7 7.01 -13.87 -16.00
CA GLY A 7 6.62 -12.82 -16.96
C GLY A 7 6.83 -11.38 -16.48
N ILE A 8 7.53 -11.18 -15.35
CA ILE A 8 7.82 -9.85 -14.79
C ILE A 8 9.11 -9.32 -15.42
N ARG A 9 8.98 -8.24 -16.19
CA ARG A 9 10.11 -7.58 -16.88
C ARG A 9 10.85 -6.59 -15.99
N THR A 10 10.22 -6.09 -14.94
CA THR A 10 10.84 -5.21 -13.95
C THR A 10 11.91 -5.98 -13.17
N PRO A 11 13.14 -5.45 -13.01
CA PRO A 11 14.15 -6.07 -12.17
C PRO A 11 13.64 -6.22 -10.74
N LEU A 12 13.52 -7.46 -10.27
CA LEU A 12 13.10 -7.73 -8.90
C LEU A 12 14.25 -7.42 -7.94
N GLY A 13 13.97 -6.56 -6.97
CA GLY A 13 14.87 -6.21 -5.89
C GLY A 13 14.11 -5.92 -4.61
N TYR A 14 14.84 -5.72 -3.51
CA TYR A 14 14.25 -5.47 -2.19
C TYR A 14 13.32 -4.26 -2.17
N HIS A 15 13.67 -3.17 -2.87
CA HIS A 15 12.82 -1.98 -3.00
C HIS A 15 11.50 -2.28 -3.73
N VAL A 16 11.52 -3.12 -4.77
CA VAL A 16 10.31 -3.49 -5.51
C VAL A 16 9.35 -4.28 -4.60
N GLY A 17 9.85 -5.26 -3.86
CA GLY A 17 9.04 -6.00 -2.89
C GLY A 17 8.47 -5.10 -1.79
N ARG A 18 9.28 -4.15 -1.30
CA ARG A 18 8.86 -3.15 -0.31
C ARG A 18 7.73 -2.25 -0.85
N HIS A 19 7.84 -1.80 -2.10
CA HIS A 19 6.79 -1.04 -2.78
C HIS A 19 5.50 -1.85 -2.94
N SER A 20 5.59 -3.07 -3.48
CA SER A 20 4.42 -3.93 -3.64
C SER A 20 3.71 -4.21 -2.31
N PHE A 21 4.46 -4.51 -1.25
CA PHE A 21 3.88 -4.71 0.08
C PHE A 21 3.15 -3.48 0.59
N GLY A 22 3.80 -2.30 0.52
CA GLY A 22 3.21 -1.04 0.97
C GLY A 22 1.92 -0.67 0.23
N THR A 23 1.93 -0.78 -1.10
CA THR A 23 0.74 -0.49 -1.92
C THR A 23 -0.40 -1.48 -1.66
N LEU A 24 -0.14 -2.78 -1.68
CA LEU A 24 -1.19 -3.80 -1.50
C LEU A 24 -1.82 -3.76 -0.11
N THR A 25 -1.03 -3.53 0.94
CA THR A 25 -1.57 -3.43 2.31
C THR A 25 -2.36 -2.15 2.53
N LEU A 26 -1.97 -1.05 1.88
CA LEU A 26 -2.73 0.19 1.91
C LEU A 26 -4.08 0.05 1.18
N GLU A 27 -4.09 -0.60 0.02
CA GLU A 27 -5.31 -0.93 -0.73
C GLU A 27 -6.26 -1.82 0.09
N ALA A 28 -5.72 -2.79 0.83
CA ALA A 28 -6.47 -3.62 1.77
C ALA A 28 -7.04 -2.83 2.97
N GLY A 29 -6.72 -1.55 3.11
CA GLY A 29 -7.25 -0.67 4.14
C GLY A 29 -6.49 -0.72 5.46
N ILE A 30 -5.26 -1.23 5.45
CA ILE A 30 -4.40 -1.19 6.64
C ILE A 30 -3.89 0.25 6.83
N PRO A 31 -3.94 0.81 8.07
CA PRO A 31 -3.45 2.14 8.34
C PRO A 31 -1.97 2.32 8.00
N MET A 32 -1.62 3.51 7.53
CA MET A 32 -0.26 3.84 7.07
C MET A 32 0.78 3.70 8.20
N GLU A 33 0.39 4.01 9.44
CA GLU A 33 1.22 3.86 10.64
C GLU A 33 1.53 2.39 10.92
N SER A 34 0.55 1.50 10.74
CA SER A 34 0.73 0.06 10.89
C SER A 34 1.69 -0.47 9.82
N ILE A 35 1.52 -0.02 8.57
CA ILE A 35 2.42 -0.37 7.46
C ILE A 35 3.84 0.11 7.74
N ALA A 36 4.01 1.37 8.15
CA ALA A 36 5.31 1.95 8.51
C ALA A 36 6.01 1.14 9.61
N LYS A 37 5.27 0.74 10.64
CA LYS A 37 5.78 -0.07 11.76
C LYS A 37 6.18 -1.48 11.31
N MET A 38 5.36 -2.15 10.49
CA MET A 38 5.69 -3.47 9.93
C MET A 38 6.97 -3.44 9.09
N MET A 39 7.24 -2.30 8.43
CA MET A 39 8.38 -2.13 7.55
C MET A 39 9.62 -1.55 8.26
N GLY A 40 9.53 -1.31 9.56
CA GLY A 40 10.61 -0.78 10.39
C GLY A 40 10.99 0.68 10.07
N HIS A 41 10.07 1.46 9.50
CA HIS A 41 10.32 2.87 9.23
C HIS A 41 10.25 3.69 10.54
N SER A 42 11.26 4.53 10.77
CA SER A 42 11.28 5.49 11.89
C SER A 42 10.36 6.70 11.67
N SER A 43 9.92 6.92 10.44
CA SER A 43 9.00 7.99 10.05
C SER A 43 8.02 7.51 8.99
N ILE A 44 6.79 8.02 9.05
CA ILE A 44 5.75 7.73 8.06
C ILE A 44 6.07 8.33 6.70
N ALA A 45 6.96 9.34 6.63
CA ALA A 45 7.30 10.03 5.39
C ALA A 45 7.82 9.07 4.30
N SER A 46 8.60 8.06 4.67
CA SER A 46 9.07 7.03 3.74
C SER A 46 7.97 6.07 3.28
N THR A 47 6.87 5.96 4.04
CA THR A 47 5.70 5.13 3.73
C THR A 47 4.67 5.91 2.90
N GLN A 48 4.67 7.24 2.96
CA GLN A 48 3.76 8.13 2.19
C GLN A 48 3.89 7.94 0.68
N ILE A 49 5.04 7.45 0.19
CA ILE A 49 5.22 7.12 -1.23
C ILE A 49 4.23 6.05 -1.73
N TYR A 50 3.62 5.26 -0.83
CA TYR A 50 2.58 4.28 -1.16
C TYR A 50 1.18 4.90 -1.16
N ALA A 51 0.99 6.02 -0.47
CA ALA A 51 -0.24 6.83 -0.51
C ALA A 51 -0.28 7.75 -1.73
N GLN A 52 0.24 7.31 -2.87
CA GLN A 52 -0.25 7.85 -4.14
C GLN A 52 -1.69 7.35 -4.30
N ILE A 53 -2.59 8.00 -3.58
CA ILE A 53 -3.98 7.61 -3.47
C ILE A 53 -4.57 7.81 -4.86
N THR A 54 -4.97 6.71 -5.48
CA THR A 54 -5.87 6.77 -6.63
C THR A 54 -7.21 7.32 -6.12
N ASP A 55 -7.88 8.19 -6.88
CA ASP A 55 -9.18 8.78 -6.49
C ASP A 55 -10.20 7.71 -6.02
N GLN A 56 -10.05 6.48 -6.53
CA GLN A 56 -10.81 5.30 -6.14
C GLN A 56 -10.70 4.97 -4.64
N LYS A 57 -9.52 5.06 -4.04
CA LYS A 57 -9.32 4.71 -2.64
C LYS A 57 -9.90 5.77 -1.70
N ILE A 58 -9.81 7.06 -2.04
CA ILE A 58 -10.55 8.11 -1.31
C ILE A 58 -12.05 7.85 -1.35
N ALA A 59 -12.60 7.53 -2.53
CA ALA A 59 -14.02 7.24 -2.67
C ALA A 59 -14.45 6.05 -1.81
N MET A 60 -13.69 4.94 -1.85
CA MET A 60 -13.97 3.75 -1.04
C MET A 60 -13.92 4.01 0.48
N ASP A 61 -12.98 4.82 0.94
CA ASP A 61 -12.86 5.13 2.37
C ASP A 61 -14.01 6.04 2.85
N MET A 62 -14.47 6.96 2.00
CA MET A 62 -15.66 7.78 2.27
C MET A 62 -16.94 6.95 2.27
N ASP A 63 -17.09 6.00 1.34
CA ASP A 63 -18.23 5.09 1.31
C ASP A 63 -18.32 4.24 2.59
N LYS A 64 -17.18 3.70 3.05
CA LYS A 64 -17.10 2.97 4.32
C LYS A 64 -17.51 3.82 5.51
N LEU A 65 -17.06 5.08 5.56
CA LEU A 65 -17.42 6.01 6.62
C LEU A 65 -18.93 6.30 6.64
N ILE A 66 -19.55 6.51 5.46
CA ILE A 66 -21.00 6.71 5.33
C ILE A 66 -21.76 5.47 5.82
N GLN A 67 -21.32 4.27 5.44
CA GLN A 67 -21.94 3.01 5.90
C GLN A 67 -21.86 2.85 7.42
N GLN A 68 -20.71 3.13 8.03
CA GLN A 68 -20.53 3.05 9.48
C GLN A 68 -21.42 4.02 10.25
N ARG A 69 -21.67 5.21 9.70
CA ARG A 69 -22.52 6.23 10.32
C ARG A 69 -24.02 5.91 10.23
N ASN A 70 -24.42 5.12 9.22
CA ASN A 70 -25.81 4.75 8.99
C ASN A 70 -26.21 3.43 9.67
N MET A 71 -25.30 2.83 10.45
CA MET A 71 -25.55 1.70 11.35
C MET A 71 -25.83 2.20 12.77
#